data_AF-A0A7V8XF15-F1
#
_entry.id   AF-A0A7V8XF15-F1
#
_cell.length_a   1.000
_cell.length_b   1.000
_cell.length_c   1.000
_cell.angle_alpha   90.00
_cell.angle_beta   90.00
_cell.angle_gamma   90.00
#
_symmetry.space_group_name_H-M   'P 1'
#
loop_
_entity.id
_entity.type
_entity.pdbx_description
1 polymer ?
#
loop_
_entity_poly.entity_id
_entity_poly.type
_entity_poly.pdbx_seq_one_letter_code
_entity_poly.pdbx_strand_id
1 'polypeptide(L)'
;MSSVADPGELYLSLMKECLTNRIYGDVELRPVASRSRWKRWVIAAFESRGLRVLRPEPVKDDARLEGREWLPSAHTMIGMRRLDNLQQCIESVLSNEVPGDLVEAGVWRGGSGIFMRAVLKAHGSEDRRVWLADSFQGLPPPNPDQYPADAGDIHHTVPELAVTLEEVKANFARYDLLDDRVRFLPGWFRDTLPQAPIDRLAVI
;
A
#
# COMPACT_ATOMS: atom_id res chain seq x y z
N MET A 1 -3.49 34.35 15.50
CA MET A 1 -2.40 34.14 14.54
C MET A 1 -2.52 32.70 14.10
N SER A 2 -2.87 32.41 12.84
CA SER A 2 -2.77 31.03 12.34
C SER A 2 -1.31 30.62 12.45
N SER A 3 -1.01 29.60 13.24
CA SER A 3 0.31 28.99 13.25
C SER A 3 0.60 28.52 11.83
N VAL A 4 1.71 28.97 11.27
CA VAL A 4 2.22 28.41 10.01
C VAL A 4 2.46 26.93 10.30
N ALA A 5 1.79 26.05 9.57
CA ALA A 5 1.94 24.61 9.76
C ALA A 5 3.42 24.21 9.59
N ASP A 6 3.89 23.32 10.45
CA ASP A 6 5.26 22.81 10.38
C ASP A 6 5.51 22.15 9.00
N PRO A 7 6.65 22.43 8.32
CA PRO A 7 6.93 21.82 7.02
C PRO A 7 6.90 20.28 7.03
N GLY A 8 7.28 19.65 8.15
CA GLY A 8 7.17 18.20 8.34
C GLY A 8 5.72 17.74 8.33
N GLU A 9 4.84 18.40 9.09
CA GLU A 9 3.39 18.13 9.08
C GLU A 9 2.77 18.32 7.69
N LEU A 10 3.14 19.39 6.97
CA LEU A 10 2.69 19.64 5.59
C LEU A 10 3.12 18.51 4.64
N TYR A 11 4.37 18.07 4.75
CA TYR A 11 4.90 16.96 3.98
C TYR A 11 4.14 15.66 4.26
N LEU A 12 3.96 15.29 5.53
CA LEU A 12 3.26 14.05 5.91
C LEU A 12 1.79 14.09 5.52
N SER A 13 1.13 15.24 5.64
CA SER A 13 -0.24 15.44 5.16
C SER A 13 -0.34 15.19 3.65
N LEU A 14 0.53 15.84 2.86
CA LEU A 14 0.57 15.65 1.40
C LEU A 14 0.88 14.20 1.01
N MET A 15 1.81 13.54 1.73
CA MET A 15 2.13 12.14 1.47
C MET A 15 0.89 11.24 1.61
N LYS A 16 0.06 11.43 2.64
CA LYS A 16 -1.17 10.64 2.81
C LYS A 16 -2.17 10.87 1.66
N GLU A 17 -2.35 12.11 1.23
CA GLU A 17 -3.21 12.47 0.10
C GLU A 17 -2.69 11.85 -1.22
N CYS A 18 -1.37 11.89 -1.47
CA CYS A 18 -0.75 11.26 -2.63
C CYS A 18 -0.91 9.73 -2.64
N LEU A 19 -0.62 9.08 -1.51
CA LEU A 19 -0.64 7.61 -1.41
C LEU A 19 -2.05 7.04 -1.54
N THR A 20 -3.06 7.81 -1.13
CA THR A 20 -4.49 7.48 -1.28
C THR A 20 -5.11 8.02 -2.57
N ASN A 21 -4.29 8.59 -3.46
CA ASN A 21 -4.69 9.15 -4.76
C ASN A 21 -5.74 10.28 -4.69
N ARG A 22 -5.87 10.97 -3.55
CA ARG A 22 -6.85 12.05 -3.35
C ARG A 22 -6.51 13.32 -4.13
N ILE A 23 -5.22 13.57 -4.37
CA ILE A 23 -4.75 14.78 -5.06
C ILE A 23 -5.21 14.89 -6.52
N TYR A 24 -5.63 13.79 -7.15
CA TYR A 24 -6.07 13.76 -8.55
C TYR A 24 -7.60 13.79 -8.72
N GLY A 25 -8.34 13.98 -7.62
CA GLY A 25 -9.77 14.27 -7.62
C GLY A 25 -10.67 13.11 -7.20
N ASP A 26 -11.96 13.32 -7.45
CA ASP A 26 -13.06 12.47 -6.95
C ASP A 26 -13.57 11.49 -8.01
N VAL A 27 -12.83 11.29 -9.11
CA VAL A 27 -13.22 10.38 -10.18
C VAL A 27 -12.09 9.41 -10.44
N GLU A 28 -12.39 8.12 -10.33
CA GLU A 28 -11.47 7.05 -10.72
C GLU A 28 -11.88 6.49 -12.07
N LEU A 29 -10.87 6.17 -12.88
CA LEU A 29 -11.07 5.53 -14.17
C LEU A 29 -10.95 4.02 -13.99
N ARG A 30 -12.09 3.33 -14.00
CA ARG A 30 -12.12 1.86 -13.88
C ARG A 30 -12.21 1.19 -15.25
N PRO A 31 -11.44 0.11 -15.50
CA PRO A 31 -11.61 -0.69 -16.71
C PRO A 31 -13.04 -1.20 -16.84
N VAL A 32 -13.61 -1.04 -18.03
CA VAL A 32 -14.97 -1.56 -18.29
C VAL A 32 -14.91 -3.07 -18.45
N ALA A 33 -15.44 -3.80 -17.46
CA ALA A 33 -15.70 -5.23 -17.59
C ALA A 33 -17.16 -5.48 -18.03
N SER A 34 -17.39 -6.47 -18.89
CA SER A 34 -18.74 -6.85 -19.31
C SER A 34 -18.93 -8.35 -19.41
N ARG A 35 -20.09 -8.84 -18.94
CA ARG A 35 -20.53 -10.23 -19.13
C ARG A 35 -21.09 -10.49 -20.53
N SER A 36 -21.46 -9.44 -21.27
CA SER A 36 -22.00 -9.57 -22.63
C SER A 36 -20.92 -9.99 -23.63
N ARG A 37 -21.17 -11.03 -24.43
CA ARG A 37 -20.22 -11.55 -25.44
C ARG A 37 -19.81 -10.49 -26.47
N TRP A 38 -20.76 -9.72 -27.00
CA TRP A 38 -20.46 -8.70 -28.01
C TRP A 38 -19.68 -7.52 -27.42
N LYS A 39 -20.01 -7.09 -26.19
CA LYS A 39 -19.27 -6.01 -25.51
C LYS A 39 -17.83 -6.41 -25.24
N ARG A 40 -17.58 -7.67 -24.83
CA ARG A 40 -16.22 -8.21 -24.67
C ARG A 40 -15.43 -8.16 -25.97
N TRP A 41 -16.06 -8.54 -27.09
CA TRP A 41 -15.41 -8.45 -28.40
C TRP A 41 -15.02 -7.00 -28.76
N VAL A 42 -15.90 -6.03 -28.50
CA VAL A 42 -15.60 -4.61 -28.71
C VAL A 42 -14.43 -4.15 -27.84
N ILE A 43 -14.45 -4.46 -26.55
CA ILE A 43 -13.37 -4.10 -25.61
C ILE A 43 -12.03 -4.70 -26.07
N ALA A 44 -12.01 -5.99 -26.39
CA ALA A 44 -10.81 -6.67 -26.89
C ALA A 44 -10.28 -6.04 -28.20
N ALA A 45 -11.17 -5.57 -29.09
CA ALA A 45 -10.77 -4.90 -30.32
C ALA A 45 -10.08 -3.54 -30.07
N PHE A 46 -10.46 -2.81 -29.01
CA PHE A 46 -9.72 -1.62 -28.56
C PHE A 46 -8.39 -2.00 -27.92
N GLU A 47 -8.37 -2.99 -27.02
CA GLU A 47 -7.17 -3.43 -26.31
C GLU A 47 -6.09 -3.95 -27.27
N SER A 48 -6.46 -4.69 -28.31
CA SER A 48 -5.53 -5.14 -29.36
C SER A 48 -4.82 -4.01 -30.12
N ARG A 49 -5.34 -2.78 -30.03
CA ARG A 49 -4.77 -1.56 -30.61
C ARG A 49 -4.08 -0.67 -29.57
N GLY A 50 -3.86 -1.17 -28.35
CA GLY A 50 -3.28 -0.41 -27.25
C GLY A 50 -4.22 0.61 -26.61
N LEU A 51 -5.53 0.55 -26.91
CA LEU A 51 -6.54 1.44 -26.34
C LEU A 51 -7.24 0.76 -25.17
N ARG A 52 -7.53 1.50 -24.10
CA ARG A 52 -8.31 1.02 -22.95
C ARG A 52 -9.65 1.74 -22.85
N VAL A 53 -10.71 0.98 -22.63
CA VAL A 53 -12.05 1.52 -22.37
C VAL A 53 -12.24 1.66 -20.87
N LEU A 54 -12.30 2.90 -20.40
CA LEU A 54 -12.43 3.23 -18.99
C LEU A 54 -13.79 3.90 -18.73
N ARG A 55 -14.37 3.64 -17.57
CA ARG A 55 -15.55 4.35 -17.07
C ARG A 55 -15.11 5.27 -15.93
N PRO A 56 -15.46 6.57 -15.98
CA PRO A 56 -15.34 7.44 -14.84
C PRO A 56 -16.38 7.04 -13.79
N GLU A 57 -15.93 6.75 -12.57
CA GLU A 57 -16.79 6.49 -11.44
C GLU A 57 -16.48 7.47 -10.31
N PRO A 58 -17.50 8.14 -9.73
CA PRO A 58 -17.30 9.04 -8.61
C PRO A 58 -16.85 8.23 -7.40
N VAL A 59 -15.82 8.72 -6.73
CA VAL A 59 -15.25 8.12 -5.54
C VAL A 59 -16.05 8.60 -4.35
N LYS A 60 -16.46 7.66 -3.51
CA LYS A 60 -17.14 8.00 -2.27
C LYS A 60 -16.10 8.35 -1.23
N ASP A 61 -16.10 9.60 -0.78
CA ASP A 61 -15.02 10.13 0.06
C ASP A 61 -14.91 9.37 1.39
N ASP A 62 -16.03 8.91 1.96
CA ASP A 62 -16.07 8.06 3.16
C ASP A 62 -15.35 6.72 2.96
N ALA A 63 -15.55 6.06 1.82
CA ALA A 63 -14.92 4.79 1.51
C ALA A 63 -13.40 4.94 1.36
N ARG A 64 -12.94 6.06 0.81
CA ARG A 64 -11.51 6.37 0.68
C ARG A 64 -10.87 6.75 2.02
N LEU A 65 -11.59 7.51 2.85
CA LEU A 65 -11.13 7.85 4.21
C LEU A 65 -10.98 6.60 5.10
N GLU A 66 -11.88 5.64 4.96
CA GLU A 66 -11.93 4.43 5.78
C GLU A 66 -11.19 3.24 5.12
N GLY A 67 -10.74 3.39 3.87
CA GLY A 67 -10.00 2.39 3.09
C GLY A 67 -10.82 1.14 2.79
N ARG A 68 -12.10 1.34 2.44
CA ARG A 68 -13.03 0.28 2.04
C ARG A 68 -13.04 -0.01 0.53
N GLU A 69 -12.23 0.71 -0.24
CA GLU A 69 -12.22 0.62 -1.69
C GLU A 69 -10.80 0.43 -2.22
N TRP A 70 -10.64 -0.48 -3.19
CA TRP A 70 -9.40 -0.61 -3.95
C TRP A 70 -9.44 0.35 -5.12
N LEU A 71 -8.60 1.38 -5.03
CA LEU A 71 -8.47 2.40 -6.05
C LEU A 71 -7.44 1.94 -7.10
N PRO A 72 -7.78 1.99 -8.40
CA PRO A 72 -6.90 1.49 -9.46
C PRO A 72 -5.51 2.12 -9.46
N SER A 73 -5.37 3.38 -9.01
CA SER A 73 -4.13 4.16 -9.11
C SER A 73 -3.45 4.45 -7.77
N ALA A 74 -4.10 4.21 -6.63
CA ALA A 74 -3.51 4.48 -5.32
C ALA A 74 -2.40 3.48 -4.96
N HIS A 75 -1.41 3.90 -4.17
CA HIS A 75 -0.34 3.02 -3.70
C HIS A 75 -0.66 2.35 -2.35
N THR A 76 -1.69 2.81 -1.64
CA THR A 76 -2.24 2.09 -0.48
C THR A 76 -3.76 2.00 -0.53
N MET A 77 -4.31 0.94 0.06
CA MET A 77 -5.74 0.72 0.22
C MET A 77 -6.22 0.93 1.66
N ILE A 78 -5.33 1.27 2.60
CA ILE A 78 -5.69 1.37 4.02
C ILE A 78 -6.50 2.64 4.34
N GLY A 79 -6.48 3.63 3.44
CA GLY A 79 -7.22 4.88 3.61
C GLY A 79 -6.60 5.81 4.66
N MET A 80 -7.18 7.01 4.76
CA MET A 80 -6.61 8.11 5.56
C MET A 80 -6.53 7.77 7.06
N ARG A 81 -7.59 7.20 7.64
CA ARG A 81 -7.64 6.96 9.09
C ARG A 81 -6.58 5.97 9.58
N ARG A 82 -6.27 4.95 8.76
CA ARG A 82 -5.21 3.99 9.09
C ARG A 82 -3.81 4.57 8.84
N LEU A 83 -3.65 5.47 7.88
CA LEU A 83 -2.42 6.26 7.76
C LEU A 83 -2.22 7.20 8.95
N ASP A 84 -3.27 7.87 9.44
CA ASP A 84 -3.19 8.68 10.65
C ASP A 84 -2.80 7.84 11.88
N ASN A 85 -3.41 6.67 12.03
CA ASN A 85 -3.04 5.74 13.10
C ASN A 85 -1.57 5.30 12.98
N LEU A 86 -1.12 4.95 11.77
CA LEU A 86 0.25 4.57 11.52
C LEU A 86 1.23 5.70 11.86
N GLN A 87 0.91 6.94 11.47
CA GLN A 87 1.69 8.12 11.85
C GLN A 87 1.80 8.26 13.37
N GLN A 88 0.67 8.18 14.08
CA GLN A 88 0.63 8.30 15.54
C GLN A 88 1.46 7.22 16.24
N CYS A 89 1.39 5.96 15.76
CA CYS A 89 2.20 4.87 16.31
C CYS A 89 3.69 5.14 16.12
N ILE A 90 4.10 5.58 14.92
CA ILE A 90 5.52 5.87 14.62
C ILE A 90 6.02 7.07 15.45
N GLU A 91 5.26 8.16 15.49
CA GLU A 91 5.62 9.34 16.27
C GLU A 91 5.69 9.04 17.77
N SER A 92 4.82 8.15 18.27
CA SER A 92 4.87 7.68 19.65
C SER A 92 6.15 6.88 19.93
N VAL A 93 6.57 5.96 19.06
CA VAL A 93 7.81 5.19 19.28
C VAL A 93 9.06 6.05 19.14
N LEU A 94 9.03 7.09 18.30
CA LEU A 94 10.10 8.08 18.21
C LEU A 94 10.18 8.93 19.48
N SER A 95 9.05 9.49 19.93
CA SER A 95 8.99 10.35 21.11
C SER A 95 9.33 9.62 22.41
N ASN A 96 8.99 8.34 22.51
CA ASN A 96 9.26 7.51 23.69
C ASN A 96 10.56 6.70 23.57
N GLU A 97 11.34 6.92 22.51
CA GLU A 97 12.62 6.24 22.25
C GLU A 97 12.51 4.70 22.30
N VAL A 98 11.36 4.14 21.91
CA VAL A 98 11.12 2.69 21.91
C VAL A 98 12.01 2.06 20.83
N PRO A 99 12.99 1.20 21.16
CA PRO A 99 13.94 0.73 20.17
C PRO A 99 13.31 -0.28 19.20
N GLY A 100 13.75 -0.24 17.93
CA GLY A 100 13.37 -1.24 16.92
C GLY A 100 12.98 -0.64 15.57
N ASP A 101 12.96 -1.52 14.58
CA ASP A 101 12.55 -1.20 13.21
C ASP A 101 11.02 -1.19 13.07
N LEU A 102 10.54 -0.77 11.90
CA LEU A 102 9.13 -0.85 11.51
C LEU A 102 8.98 -2.01 10.50
N VAL A 103 7.88 -2.76 10.57
CA VAL A 103 7.56 -3.80 9.57
C VAL A 103 6.11 -3.69 9.12
N GLU A 104 5.87 -4.04 7.85
CA GLU A 104 4.54 -4.35 7.33
C GLU A 104 4.56 -5.74 6.70
N ALA A 105 3.62 -6.61 7.10
CA ALA A 105 3.44 -7.94 6.54
C ALA A 105 2.17 -7.99 5.67
N GLY A 106 2.36 -7.92 4.35
CA GLY A 106 1.31 -7.72 3.35
C GLY A 106 1.25 -6.27 2.92
N VAL A 107 2.03 -5.91 1.90
CA VAL A 107 2.33 -4.52 1.53
C VAL A 107 1.60 -4.06 0.28
N TRP A 108 1.09 -4.99 -0.54
CA TRP A 108 0.46 -4.68 -1.83
C TRP A 108 1.38 -3.78 -2.70
N ARG A 109 0.96 -2.55 -3.02
CA ARG A 109 1.73 -1.57 -3.79
C ARG A 109 2.78 -0.81 -2.96
N GLY A 110 2.86 -1.09 -1.67
CA GLY A 110 3.87 -0.58 -0.75
C GLY A 110 3.55 0.78 -0.11
N GLY A 111 2.35 1.34 -0.31
CA GLY A 111 2.08 2.72 0.10
C GLY A 111 2.17 2.98 1.60
N SER A 112 1.81 2.01 2.45
CA SER A 112 1.99 2.11 3.91
C SER A 112 3.46 2.09 4.28
N GLY A 113 4.26 1.14 3.76
CA GLY A 113 5.72 1.16 3.91
C GLY A 113 6.39 2.46 3.40
N ILE A 114 5.92 3.02 2.28
CA ILE A 114 6.38 4.34 1.79
C ILE A 114 6.09 5.41 2.84
N PHE A 115 4.88 5.39 3.41
CA PHE A 115 4.50 6.34 4.45
C PHE A 115 5.32 6.16 5.74
N MET A 116 5.57 4.92 6.18
CA MET A 116 6.46 4.64 7.31
C MET A 116 7.83 5.29 7.10
N ARG A 117 8.41 5.11 5.91
CA ARG A 117 9.70 5.70 5.56
C ARG A 117 9.64 7.23 5.51
N ALA A 118 8.55 7.81 5.02
CA ALA A 118 8.32 9.25 4.98
C ALA A 118 8.28 9.85 6.39
N VAL A 119 7.55 9.23 7.33
CA VAL A 119 7.50 9.68 8.74
C VAL A 119 8.90 9.67 9.34
N LEU A 120 9.67 8.59 9.18
CA LEU A 120 11.06 8.54 9.66
C LEU A 120 11.94 9.65 9.03
N LYS A 121 11.77 9.95 7.73
CA LYS A 121 12.52 11.02 7.04
C LYS A 121 12.16 12.40 7.59
N ALA A 122 10.88 12.66 7.81
CA ALA A 122 10.37 13.94 8.31
C ALA A 122 10.89 14.25 9.72
N HIS A 123 11.02 13.23 10.55
CA HIS A 123 11.55 13.32 11.91
C HIS A 123 13.07 13.15 12.01
N GLY A 124 13.77 13.01 10.88
CA GLY A 124 15.23 12.87 10.85
C GLY A 124 15.76 11.59 11.51
N SER A 125 14.95 10.52 11.62
CA SER A 125 15.41 9.25 12.18
C SER A 125 16.41 8.57 11.26
N GLU A 126 17.57 8.23 11.82
CA GLU A 126 18.70 7.66 11.09
C GLU A 126 19.03 6.20 11.39
N ASP A 127 18.38 5.65 12.40
CA ASP A 127 18.72 4.39 13.05
C ASP A 127 17.72 3.27 12.77
N ARG A 128 16.54 3.60 12.25
CA ARG A 128 15.44 2.66 12.02
C ARG A 128 15.29 2.29 10.56
N ARG A 129 14.96 1.04 10.31
CA ARG A 129 14.61 0.51 8.99
C ARG A 129 13.10 0.31 8.86
N VAL A 130 12.65 0.27 7.62
CA VAL A 130 11.30 -0.17 7.24
C VAL A 130 11.43 -1.48 6.49
N TRP A 131 10.82 -2.53 7.04
CA TRP A 131 10.80 -3.87 6.47
C TRP A 131 9.47 -4.13 5.76
N LEU A 132 9.54 -4.50 4.49
CA LEU A 132 8.40 -4.90 3.68
C LEU A 132 8.42 -6.40 3.47
N ALA A 133 7.56 -7.12 4.18
CA ALA A 133 7.36 -8.55 4.02
C ALA A 133 6.14 -8.81 3.14
N ASP A 134 6.34 -9.47 2.01
CA ASP A 134 5.26 -9.82 1.09
C ASP A 134 5.70 -10.98 0.18
N SER A 135 4.75 -11.72 -0.36
CA SER A 135 5.03 -12.70 -1.41
C SER A 135 5.48 -12.02 -2.71
N PHE A 136 5.03 -10.78 -2.93
CA PHE A 136 5.09 -10.02 -4.17
C PHE A 136 4.45 -10.75 -5.35
N GLN A 137 3.51 -11.65 -5.04
CA GLN A 137 2.86 -12.58 -5.95
C GLN A 137 1.35 -12.75 -5.62
N GLY A 138 0.82 -11.92 -4.72
CA GLY A 138 -0.57 -12.00 -4.26
C GLY A 138 -0.74 -12.99 -3.10
N LEU A 139 -1.96 -13.49 -2.92
CA LEU A 139 -2.30 -14.38 -1.81
C LEU A 139 -2.14 -15.86 -2.20
N PRO A 140 -1.78 -16.74 -1.25
CA PRO A 140 -1.81 -18.17 -1.50
C PRO A 140 -3.28 -18.67 -1.51
N PRO A 141 -3.59 -19.77 -2.21
CA PRO A 141 -4.89 -20.42 -2.07
C PRO A 141 -5.15 -20.80 -0.60
N PRO A 142 -6.39 -20.69 -0.10
CA PRO A 142 -6.70 -21.07 1.27
C PRO A 142 -6.44 -22.56 1.49
N ASN A 143 -6.09 -22.93 2.73
CA ASN A 143 -5.97 -24.32 3.18
C ASN A 143 -7.00 -24.60 4.27
N PRO A 144 -8.27 -24.91 3.93
CA PRO A 144 -9.35 -25.09 4.90
C PRO A 144 -9.12 -26.23 5.89
N ASP A 145 -8.34 -27.25 5.52
CA ASP A 145 -8.01 -28.38 6.40
C ASP A 145 -7.18 -27.92 7.61
N GLN A 146 -6.31 -26.94 7.40
CA GLN A 146 -5.44 -26.38 8.44
C GLN A 146 -6.00 -25.08 9.04
N TYR A 147 -6.68 -24.27 8.22
CA TYR A 147 -7.21 -22.95 8.56
C TYR A 147 -8.67 -22.82 8.10
N PRO A 148 -9.63 -23.42 8.83
CA PRO A 148 -11.04 -23.42 8.42
C PRO A 148 -11.67 -22.03 8.28
N ALA A 149 -11.13 -21.02 8.98
CA ALA A 149 -11.61 -19.65 8.91
C ALA A 149 -11.36 -18.98 7.55
N ASP A 150 -10.36 -19.45 6.79
CA ASP A 150 -10.02 -18.93 5.47
C ASP A 150 -10.81 -19.62 4.34
N ALA A 151 -11.70 -20.55 4.69
CA ALA A 151 -12.47 -21.32 3.73
C ALA A 151 -13.35 -20.40 2.86
N GLY A 152 -13.23 -20.57 1.54
CA GLY A 152 -13.97 -19.77 0.57
C GLY A 152 -13.34 -18.42 0.24
N ASP A 153 -12.15 -18.11 0.79
CA ASP A 153 -11.41 -16.92 0.38
C ASP A 153 -11.00 -17.01 -1.10
N ILE A 154 -11.33 -15.96 -1.86
CA ILE A 154 -11.07 -15.87 -3.30
C ILE A 154 -9.97 -14.87 -3.65
N HIS A 155 -9.34 -14.21 -2.67
CA HIS A 155 -8.41 -13.11 -2.93
C HIS A 155 -7.15 -13.55 -3.68
N HIS A 156 -6.74 -14.82 -3.54
CA HIS A 156 -5.68 -15.43 -4.35
C HIS A 156 -5.97 -15.44 -5.87
N THR A 157 -7.23 -15.23 -6.27
CA THR A 157 -7.63 -15.17 -7.69
C THR A 157 -7.66 -13.75 -8.26
N VAL A 158 -7.41 -12.73 -7.44
CA VAL A 158 -7.47 -11.31 -7.83
C VAL A 158 -6.09 -10.85 -8.31
N PRO A 159 -5.88 -10.63 -9.63
CA PRO A 159 -4.56 -10.27 -10.16
C PRO A 159 -4.02 -8.94 -9.63
N GLU A 160 -4.90 -7.99 -9.29
CA GLU A 160 -4.51 -6.68 -8.78
C GLU A 160 -3.85 -6.72 -7.39
N LEU A 161 -3.96 -7.83 -6.67
CA LEU A 161 -3.27 -8.05 -5.39
C LEU A 161 -1.86 -8.62 -5.58
N ALA A 162 -1.53 -9.13 -6.78
CA ALA A 162 -0.21 -9.63 -7.12
C ALA A 162 0.67 -8.52 -7.71
N VAL A 163 1.28 -7.73 -6.81
CA VAL A 163 2.22 -6.66 -7.17
C VAL A 163 3.65 -7.14 -7.00
N THR A 164 4.48 -6.96 -8.02
CA THR A 164 5.86 -7.45 -8.01
C THR A 164 6.76 -6.61 -7.10
N LEU A 165 7.85 -7.20 -6.61
CA LEU A 165 8.85 -6.49 -5.82
C LEU A 165 9.42 -5.28 -6.58
N GLU A 166 9.57 -5.43 -7.89
CA GLU A 166 10.14 -4.41 -8.76
C GLU A 166 9.19 -3.22 -8.93
N GLU A 167 7.87 -3.48 -9.01
CA GLU A 167 6.86 -2.43 -8.98
C GLU A 167 6.82 -1.72 -7.63
N VAL A 168 6.91 -2.45 -6.50
CA VAL A 168 6.97 -1.83 -5.17
C VAL A 168 8.18 -0.93 -5.04
N LYS A 169 9.38 -1.39 -5.43
CA LYS A 169 10.59 -0.56 -5.45
C LYS A 169 10.43 0.67 -6.35
N ALA A 170 9.84 0.50 -7.53
CA ALA A 170 9.57 1.62 -8.43
C ALA A 170 8.61 2.64 -7.78
N ASN A 171 7.61 2.19 -7.02
CA ASN A 171 6.72 3.08 -6.27
C ASN A 171 7.50 3.86 -5.21
N PHE A 172 8.35 3.23 -4.40
CA PHE A 172 9.21 3.95 -3.44
C PHE A 172 10.10 4.99 -4.13
N ALA A 173 10.68 4.65 -5.27
CA ALA A 173 11.56 5.54 -6.03
C ALA A 173 10.84 6.81 -6.52
N ARG A 174 9.54 6.74 -6.85
CA ARG A 174 8.74 7.92 -7.24
C ARG A 174 8.65 8.99 -6.16
N TYR A 175 8.81 8.61 -4.89
CA TYR A 175 8.76 9.51 -3.75
C TYR A 175 10.14 9.91 -3.23
N ASP A 176 11.23 9.46 -3.88
CA ASP A 176 12.61 9.64 -3.38
C ASP A 176 12.80 9.06 -1.96
N LEU A 177 12.20 7.88 -1.75
CA LEU A 177 12.20 7.16 -0.47
C LEU A 177 12.75 5.74 -0.58
N LEU A 178 13.31 5.35 -1.73
CA LEU A 178 14.01 4.07 -1.87
C LEU A 178 15.48 4.24 -1.48
N ASP A 179 15.84 3.83 -0.28
CA ASP A 179 17.22 3.86 0.23
C ASP A 179 17.59 2.56 0.96
N ASP A 180 18.78 2.53 1.57
CA ASP A 180 19.30 1.39 2.31
C ASP A 180 18.58 1.10 3.64
N ARG A 181 17.66 1.97 4.05
CA ARG A 181 16.79 1.75 5.22
C ARG A 181 15.46 1.10 4.85
N VAL A 182 15.16 0.98 3.56
CA VAL A 182 14.05 0.17 3.07
C VAL A 182 14.55 -1.24 2.74
N ARG A 183 14.04 -2.23 3.46
CA ARG A 183 14.42 -3.63 3.32
C ARG A 183 13.22 -4.48 2.93
N PHE A 184 13.45 -5.49 2.12
CA PHE A 184 12.40 -6.33 1.54
C PHE A 184 12.62 -7.79 1.94
N LEU A 185 11.54 -8.48 2.28
CA LEU A 185 11.51 -9.92 2.60
C LEU A 185 10.58 -10.62 1.61
N PRO A 186 11.07 -10.94 0.38
CA PRO A 186 10.25 -11.56 -0.65
C PRO A 186 10.00 -13.05 -0.35
N GLY A 187 8.73 -13.40 -0.23
CA GLY A 187 8.27 -14.78 -0.02
C GLY A 187 7.10 -14.87 0.96
N TRP A 188 6.58 -16.08 1.15
CA TRP A 188 5.50 -16.32 2.10
C TRP A 188 5.97 -16.07 3.52
N PHE A 189 5.10 -15.51 4.37
CA PHE A 189 5.46 -15.15 5.75
C PHE A 189 6.03 -16.31 6.56
N ARG A 190 5.44 -17.51 6.42
CA ARG A 190 5.91 -18.74 7.08
C ARG A 190 7.34 -19.12 6.69
N ASP A 191 7.77 -18.68 5.51
CA ASP A 191 9.06 -19.01 4.91
C ASP A 191 10.05 -17.85 5.02
N THR A 192 9.66 -16.66 5.49
CA THR A 192 10.54 -15.47 5.52
C THR A 192 10.66 -14.83 6.89
N LEU A 193 9.57 -14.76 7.66
CA LEU A 193 9.56 -14.09 8.97
C LEU A 193 10.36 -14.83 10.05
N PRO A 194 10.35 -16.18 10.16
CA PRO A 194 11.09 -16.88 11.22
C PRO A 194 12.61 -16.63 11.23
N GLN A 195 13.18 -16.31 10.08
CA GLN A 195 14.61 -16.05 9.88
C GLN A 195 14.88 -14.61 9.42
N ALA A 196 13.88 -13.72 9.52
CA ALA A 196 14.05 -12.34 9.13
C ALA A 196 15.20 -11.71 9.96
N PRO A 197 16.17 -11.01 9.33
CA PRO A 197 17.31 -10.41 10.03
C PRO A 197 16.90 -9.10 10.73
N ILE A 198 15.87 -9.18 11.56
CA ILE A 198 15.29 -8.09 12.35
C ILE A 198 15.55 -8.39 13.82
N ASP A 199 16.28 -7.52 14.49
CA ASP A 199 16.62 -7.68 15.91
C ASP A 199 15.44 -7.28 16.82
N ARG A 200 14.86 -6.10 16.58
CA ARG A 200 13.78 -5.52 17.39
C ARG A 200 12.78 -4.81 16.50
N LEU A 201 11.50 -4.87 16.87
CA LEU A 201 10.40 -4.18 16.21
C LEU A 201 9.73 -3.20 17.17
N ALA A 202 9.45 -2.00 16.67
CA ALA A 202 8.71 -0.97 17.40
C ALA A 202 7.27 -0.81 16.90
N VAL A 203 7.02 -1.05 15.61
CA VAL A 203 5.70 -1.06 14.98
C VAL A 203 5.59 -2.25 14.03
N ILE A 204 4.43 -2.91 14.03
CA ILE A 204 4.09 -4.14 13.27
C ILE A 204 2.75 -3.93 12.58
#